data_AF-A0A258YF51-F1
#
_entry.id   AF-A0A258YF51-F1
#
_cell.length_a   1.000
_cell.length_b   1.000
_cell.length_c   1.000
_cell.angle_alpha   90.00
_cell.angle_beta   90.00
_cell.angle_gamma   90.00
#
_symmetry.space_group_name_H-M   'P 1'
#
loop_
_entity.id
_entity.type
_entity.pdbx_description
1 polymer ?
#
loop_
_entity_poly.entity_id
_entity_poly.type
_entity_poly.pdbx_seq_one_letter_code
_entity_poly.pdbx_strand_id
1 'polypeptide(L)'
;MEAIYTFNNPKANASKRYILFALLVVLAQLGIIANTNAQVSGTVYRDFNANGAKNNTASYNEPGAAGITIKAYDNAGTLLGTTTSGINGAFSFSAGIIPAATKVRLEFSGWQSSDFTAPFGSNNKTSVQFVTAPSTTADFGINYPGDYIDNLNARIILPTYANGNSQVDNGNWFDAKNGDGSFAFNYDGVAAANVIADMGQIGSVWATAYSRKADKVFYAAFVKRHVSMGPLGMNGIYVTNNAKSTTNKTNTTNFVNLNAVNPAFDAGDIPGRSFSPGDFNKTQPNNDPLAFTEIGKKGIGGMAISDDGRYLYLINLNDRKLWRVDIGVNGTAPTLATQI
;
A
#
# COMPACT_ATOMS: atom_id res chain seq x y z
N MET A 1 16.67 90.07 46.25
CA MET A 1 17.53 88.94 46.64
C MET A 1 16.80 87.68 46.21
N GLU A 2 17.13 87.14 45.03
CA GLU A 2 16.62 85.84 44.59
C GLU A 2 17.80 85.00 44.11
N ALA A 3 18.03 83.88 44.79
CA ALA A 3 19.05 82.90 44.44
C ALA A 3 18.39 81.77 43.66
N ILE A 4 18.83 81.55 42.43
CA ILE A 4 18.42 80.42 41.59
C ILE A 4 19.25 79.21 42.01
N TYR A 5 18.58 78.21 42.61
CA TYR A 5 19.17 76.90 42.87
C TYR A 5 18.90 75.98 41.68
N THR A 6 19.95 75.58 40.97
CA THR A 6 19.90 74.49 39.97
C THR A 6 20.02 73.15 40.69
N PHE A 7 18.92 72.39 40.73
CA PHE A 7 18.93 71.01 41.20
C PHE A 7 19.48 70.07 40.11
N ASN A 8 20.70 69.59 40.28
CA ASN A 8 21.20 68.42 39.55
C ASN A 8 20.54 67.16 40.13
N ASN A 9 19.75 66.44 39.33
CA ASN A 9 19.12 65.18 39.76
C ASN A 9 20.03 63.97 39.46
N PRO A 10 20.72 63.38 40.46
CA PRO A 10 21.64 62.27 40.26
C PRO A 10 20.96 60.98 39.77
N LYS A 11 19.63 60.85 39.94
CA LYS A 11 18.88 59.65 39.48
C LYS A 11 18.74 59.58 37.95
N ALA A 12 18.77 60.72 37.25
CA ALA A 12 18.65 60.78 35.79
C ALA A 12 19.92 60.31 35.07
N ASN A 13 21.09 60.38 35.71
CA ASN A 13 22.36 59.93 35.13
C ASN A 13 22.62 58.43 35.38
N ALA A 14 22.08 57.87 36.47
CA ALA A 14 22.13 56.43 36.73
C ALA A 14 21.25 55.65 35.74
N SER A 15 20.02 56.10 35.48
CA SER A 15 19.09 55.43 34.53
C SER A 15 19.64 55.37 33.10
N LYS A 16 20.29 56.44 32.62
CA LYS A 16 20.95 56.46 31.30
C LYS A 16 22.07 55.44 31.16
N ARG A 17 22.84 55.19 32.24
CA ARG A 17 23.92 54.19 32.26
C ARG A 17 23.36 52.76 32.23
N TYR A 18 22.28 52.47 32.97
CA TYR A 18 21.62 51.16 32.92
C TYR A 18 20.96 50.89 31.57
N ILE A 19 20.38 51.90 30.93
CA ILE A 19 19.80 51.78 29.59
C ILE A 19 20.90 51.52 28.55
N LEU A 20 22.03 52.23 28.60
CA LEU A 20 23.17 51.97 27.70
C LEU A 20 23.76 50.56 27.90
N PHE A 21 23.89 50.11 29.14
CA PHE A 21 24.43 48.78 29.45
C PHE A 21 23.48 47.67 29.02
N ALA A 22 22.17 47.83 29.22
CA ALA A 22 21.15 46.91 28.72
C ALA A 22 21.12 46.86 27.18
N LEU A 23 21.29 48.01 26.51
CA LEU A 23 21.36 48.07 25.05
C LEU A 23 22.59 47.34 24.51
N LEU A 24 23.75 47.48 25.16
CA LEU A 24 24.99 46.79 24.78
C LEU A 24 24.91 45.27 24.99
N VAL A 25 24.24 44.81 26.05
CA VAL A 25 24.03 43.37 26.30
C VAL A 25 23.06 42.77 25.28
N VAL A 26 21.99 43.49 24.92
CA VAL A 26 21.05 43.04 23.87
C VAL A 26 21.71 43.04 22.48
N LEU A 27 22.56 44.03 22.16
CA LEU A 27 23.35 44.06 20.93
C LEU A 27 24.41 42.94 20.87
N ALA A 28 25.04 42.60 22.01
CA ALA A 28 25.98 41.47 22.09
C ALA A 28 25.28 40.10 21.95
N GLN A 29 24.01 39.99 22.36
CA GLN A 29 23.19 38.78 22.20
C GLN A 29 22.62 38.63 20.78
N LEU A 30 22.39 39.73 20.06
CA LEU A 30 21.97 39.73 18.65
C LEU A 30 23.13 39.46 17.66
N GLY A 31 24.39 39.51 18.11
CA GLY A 31 25.58 39.33 17.28
C GLY A 31 26.04 37.88 17.05
N ILE A 32 25.37 36.88 17.64
CA ILE A 32 25.70 35.45 17.47
C ILE A 32 24.49 34.69 16.93
N ILE A 33 24.01 35.08 15.76
CA ILE A 33 23.23 34.18 14.91
C ILE A 33 24.24 33.51 13.98
N ALA A 34 24.88 32.45 14.47
CA ALA A 34 25.62 31.55 13.59
C ALA A 34 24.58 30.89 12.69
N ASN A 35 24.43 31.38 11.46
CA ASN A 35 23.68 30.69 10.42
C ASN A 35 24.38 29.34 10.16
N THR A 36 23.95 28.29 10.84
CA THR A 36 24.39 26.93 10.54
C THR A 36 23.69 26.48 9.27
N ASN A 37 24.13 27.01 8.14
CA ASN A 37 23.71 26.48 6.85
C ASN A 37 24.18 25.03 6.76
N ALA A 38 23.28 24.12 6.40
CA ALA A 38 23.67 22.76 6.05
C ALA A 38 24.67 22.84 4.89
N GLN A 39 25.81 22.18 5.03
CA GLN A 39 26.80 22.17 3.96
C GLN A 39 26.43 21.12 2.92
N VAL A 40 25.99 19.94 3.34
CA VAL A 40 25.44 18.94 2.43
C VAL A 40 24.10 18.49 2.96
N SER A 41 23.06 18.53 2.13
CA SER A 41 21.72 18.08 2.49
C SER A 41 20.98 17.48 1.30
N GLY A 42 19.90 16.79 1.61
CA GLY A 42 18.99 16.21 0.65
C GLY A 42 17.77 15.60 1.33
N THR A 43 16.94 14.96 0.53
CA THR A 43 15.76 14.23 0.99
C THR A 43 15.79 12.78 0.52
N VAL A 44 15.61 11.87 1.46
CA VAL A 44 15.28 10.48 1.16
C VAL A 44 13.76 10.36 0.99
N TYR A 45 13.26 9.73 -0.07
CA TYR A 45 11.82 9.70 -0.36
C TYR A 45 11.34 8.36 -0.92
N ARG A 46 10.04 8.11 -0.82
CA ARG A 46 9.36 6.97 -1.46
C ARG A 46 9.01 7.34 -2.90
N ASP A 47 9.72 6.77 -3.87
CA ASP A 47 9.43 6.95 -5.28
C ASP A 47 8.35 5.93 -5.69
N PHE A 48 7.06 6.31 -5.60
CA PHE A 48 5.97 5.37 -5.82
C PHE A 48 5.75 5.04 -7.30
N ASN A 49 6.04 5.98 -8.20
CA ASN A 49 5.88 5.81 -9.64
C ASN A 49 7.17 5.36 -10.36
N ALA A 50 8.25 5.16 -9.61
CA ALA A 50 9.54 4.67 -10.08
C ALA A 50 10.12 5.52 -11.23
N ASN A 51 10.00 6.85 -11.17
CA ASN A 51 10.52 7.75 -12.20
C ASN A 51 11.85 8.44 -11.82
N GLY A 52 12.37 8.21 -10.61
CA GLY A 52 13.60 8.82 -10.10
C GLY A 52 13.50 10.33 -9.86
N ALA A 53 12.29 10.87 -9.79
CA ALA A 53 11.97 12.24 -9.39
C ALA A 53 11.19 12.20 -8.08
N LYS A 54 11.31 13.23 -7.25
CA LYS A 54 10.43 13.38 -6.08
C LYS A 54 9.27 14.25 -6.48
N ASN A 55 8.08 13.69 -6.56
CA ASN A 55 6.88 14.44 -6.89
C ASN A 55 6.12 14.87 -5.63
N ASN A 56 5.83 16.16 -5.52
CA ASN A 56 5.03 16.71 -4.42
C ASN A 56 4.07 17.77 -4.98
N THR A 57 2.96 17.28 -5.53
CA THR A 57 1.86 18.09 -6.09
C THR A 57 0.62 17.92 -5.21
N ALA A 58 -0.38 18.79 -5.38
CA ALA A 58 -1.64 18.70 -4.63
C ALA A 58 -2.37 17.36 -4.81
N SER A 59 -2.20 16.71 -5.98
CA SER A 59 -2.90 15.47 -6.35
C SER A 59 -2.03 14.22 -6.26
N TYR A 60 -0.73 14.36 -6.02
CA TYR A 60 0.23 13.26 -5.95
C TYR A 60 1.43 13.66 -5.10
N ASN A 61 1.66 12.93 -4.01
CA ASN A 61 2.70 13.25 -3.03
C ASN A 61 3.52 12.01 -2.70
N GLU A 62 4.83 12.13 -2.85
CA GLU A 62 5.82 11.13 -2.47
C GLU A 62 6.44 11.51 -1.12
N PRO A 63 6.05 10.80 -0.05
CA PRO A 63 6.48 11.12 1.29
C PRO A 63 7.98 10.89 1.45
N GLY A 64 8.56 11.59 2.42
CA GLY A 64 9.91 11.30 2.86
C GLY A 64 10.02 9.92 3.49
N ALA A 65 11.20 9.31 3.36
CA ALA A 65 11.52 8.03 3.97
C ALA A 65 12.48 8.24 5.14
N ALA A 66 12.00 7.94 6.35
CA ALA A 66 12.75 8.08 7.59
C ALA A 66 13.64 6.87 7.86
N GLY A 67 14.67 7.06 8.69
CA GLY A 67 15.49 5.96 9.19
C GLY A 67 16.59 5.48 8.24
N ILE A 68 16.75 6.12 7.08
CA ILE A 68 17.82 5.78 6.14
C ILE A 68 19.13 6.37 6.64
N THR A 69 20.14 5.53 6.78
CA THR A 69 21.48 5.93 7.23
C THR A 69 22.27 6.52 6.06
N ILE A 70 22.89 7.68 6.29
CA ILE A 70 23.75 8.36 5.33
C ILE A 70 25.14 8.53 5.95
N LYS A 71 26.17 7.96 5.31
CA LYS A 71 27.57 8.14 5.68
C LYS A 71 28.27 9.02 4.65
N ALA A 72 29.06 9.99 5.11
CA ALA A 72 29.83 10.88 4.25
C ALA A 72 31.34 10.58 4.40
N TYR A 73 32.01 10.33 3.28
CA TYR A 73 33.45 10.07 3.22
C TYR A 73 34.17 11.12 2.38
N ASP A 74 35.41 11.42 2.73
CA ASP A 74 36.28 12.28 1.91
C ASP A 74 36.91 11.52 0.72
N ASN A 75 37.78 12.21 -0.02
CA ASN A 75 38.49 11.64 -1.18
C ASN A 75 39.53 10.56 -0.80
N ALA A 76 39.98 10.53 0.46
CA ALA A 76 40.86 9.49 0.99
C ALA A 76 40.07 8.27 1.52
N GLY A 77 38.73 8.34 1.56
CA GLY A 77 37.88 7.30 2.13
C GLY A 77 37.72 7.40 3.65
N THR A 78 38.14 8.52 4.26
CA THR A 78 37.93 8.78 5.70
C THR A 78 36.47 9.14 5.94
N LEU A 79 35.85 8.52 6.95
CA LEU A 79 34.49 8.86 7.38
C LEU A 79 34.50 10.26 8.03
N LEU A 80 33.81 11.20 7.40
CA LEU A 80 33.60 12.55 7.92
C LEU A 80 32.46 12.59 8.94
N GLY A 81 31.37 11.86 8.68
CA GLY A 81 30.23 11.80 9.58
C GLY A 81 29.14 10.84 9.14
N THR A 82 28.20 10.58 10.04
CA THR A 82 27.01 9.77 9.80
C THR A 82 25.78 10.54 10.28
N THR A 83 24.68 10.46 9.53
CA THR A 83 23.37 10.96 9.93
C THR A 83 22.28 9.99 9.49
N THR A 84 21.03 10.27 9.86
CA THR A 84 19.85 9.48 9.47
C THR A 84 18.76 10.41 8.96
N SER A 85 18.02 10.00 7.93
CA SER A 85 16.88 10.77 7.43
C SER A 85 15.76 10.86 8.47
N GLY A 86 15.19 12.06 8.62
CA GLY A 86 14.07 12.34 9.51
C GLY A 86 12.72 11.88 8.97
N ILE A 87 11.63 12.17 9.70
CA ILE A 87 10.25 11.77 9.33
C ILE A 87 9.80 12.27 7.96
N ASN A 88 10.28 13.44 7.55
CA ASN A 88 10.03 14.05 6.24
C ASN A 88 11.10 13.67 5.21
N GLY A 89 11.98 12.71 5.53
CA GLY A 89 13.08 12.26 4.69
C GLY A 89 14.30 13.18 4.69
N ALA A 90 14.24 14.35 5.31
CA ALA A 90 15.33 15.31 5.26
C ALA A 90 16.55 14.81 6.05
N PHE A 91 17.74 15.08 5.52
CA PHE A 91 19.00 14.91 6.23
C PHE A 91 19.95 16.07 5.92
N SER A 92 20.91 16.30 6.80
CA SER A 92 21.95 17.31 6.58
C SER A 92 23.23 16.99 7.34
N PHE A 93 24.34 17.52 6.82
CA PHE A 93 25.63 17.63 7.47
C PHE A 93 25.97 19.11 7.61
N SER A 94 26.38 19.53 8.81
CA SER A 94 26.80 20.91 9.06
C SER A 94 28.20 21.17 8.49
N ALA A 95 28.55 22.45 8.36
CA ALA A 95 29.90 22.87 7.96
C ALA A 95 31.03 22.37 8.88
N GLY A 96 30.69 22.02 10.14
CA GLY A 96 31.66 21.44 11.09
C GLY A 96 31.97 19.96 10.83
N ILE A 97 31.10 19.27 10.08
CA ILE A 97 31.32 17.87 9.66
C ILE A 97 31.90 17.84 8.25
N ILE A 98 31.30 18.61 7.34
CA ILE A 98 31.73 18.70 5.95
C ILE A 98 32.06 20.16 5.67
N PRO A 99 33.35 20.55 5.60
CA PRO A 99 33.74 21.92 5.25
C PRO A 99 33.35 22.29 3.82
N ALA A 100 33.32 23.58 3.52
CA ALA A 100 33.09 24.08 2.16
C ALA A 100 34.14 23.59 1.16
N ALA A 101 33.73 23.45 -0.10
CA ALA A 101 34.52 22.90 -1.21
C ALA A 101 34.99 21.43 -1.06
N THR A 102 34.62 20.75 0.03
CA THR A 102 34.92 19.33 0.22
C THR A 102 34.15 18.49 -0.80
N LYS A 103 34.87 17.66 -1.56
CA LYS A 103 34.28 16.57 -2.35
C LYS A 103 33.98 15.41 -1.43
N VAL A 104 32.73 14.97 -1.41
CA VAL A 104 32.27 13.90 -0.51
C VAL A 104 31.60 12.78 -1.28
N ARG A 105 31.87 11.55 -0.84
CA ARG A 105 31.12 10.36 -1.22
C ARG A 105 30.07 10.10 -0.15
N LEU A 106 28.80 10.16 -0.53
CA LEU A 106 27.67 9.78 0.30
C LEU A 106 27.29 8.32 0.05
N GLU A 107 27.08 7.55 1.11
CA GLU A 107 26.58 6.18 1.05
C GLU A 107 25.27 6.07 1.84
N PHE A 108 24.21 5.67 1.15
CA PHE A 108 22.88 5.47 1.69
C PHE A 108 22.67 3.98 2.02
N SER A 109 22.06 3.67 3.16
CA SER A 109 21.80 2.30 3.62
C SER A 109 20.66 2.24 4.63
N GLY A 110 20.22 1.03 5.02
CA GLY A 110 19.26 0.84 6.10
C GLY A 110 17.78 0.91 5.71
N TRP A 111 17.45 0.77 4.42
CA TRP A 111 16.06 0.55 3.96
C TRP A 111 15.61 -0.90 4.24
N GLN A 112 14.31 -1.14 4.13
CA GLN A 112 13.73 -2.46 4.39
C GLN A 112 14.16 -3.46 3.30
N SER A 113 14.24 -4.75 3.62
CA SER A 113 14.64 -5.78 2.64
C SER A 113 13.68 -5.92 1.46
N SER A 114 12.44 -5.45 1.62
CA SER A 114 11.43 -5.37 0.55
C SER A 114 11.61 -4.15 -0.35
N ASP A 115 12.36 -3.14 0.10
CA ASP A 115 12.63 -1.93 -0.67
C ASP A 115 13.84 -2.09 -1.59
N PHE A 116 13.78 -1.37 -2.71
CA PHE A 116 14.86 -1.24 -3.68
C PHE A 116 15.26 0.22 -3.82
N THR A 117 16.44 0.46 -4.37
CA THR A 117 16.82 1.81 -4.80
C THR A 117 15.93 2.21 -5.96
N ALA A 118 15.39 3.43 -5.91
CA ALA A 118 14.61 3.97 -7.02
C ALA A 118 15.48 4.08 -8.30
N PRO A 119 14.85 4.18 -9.49
CA PRO A 119 15.57 4.43 -10.73
C PRO A 119 16.34 5.76 -10.70
N PHE A 120 17.41 5.86 -11.49
CA PHE A 120 18.13 7.11 -11.66
C PHE A 120 17.26 8.13 -12.40
N GLY A 121 17.12 9.33 -11.86
CA GLY A 121 16.28 10.38 -12.44
C GLY A 121 16.72 11.79 -12.08
N SER A 122 15.77 12.73 -12.11
CA SER A 122 16.02 14.15 -11.85
C SER A 122 16.43 14.41 -10.41
N ASN A 123 15.84 13.70 -9.45
CA ASN A 123 16.14 13.84 -8.03
C ASN A 123 16.95 12.65 -7.51
N ASN A 124 16.75 11.45 -8.03
CA ASN A 124 17.46 10.28 -7.55
C ASN A 124 18.73 9.97 -8.35
N LYS A 125 19.77 9.55 -7.63
CA LYS A 125 20.99 8.94 -8.18
C LYS A 125 21.14 7.52 -7.64
N THR A 126 22.35 6.97 -7.64
CA THR A 126 22.64 5.67 -7.00
C THR A 126 22.67 5.80 -5.46
N SER A 127 22.64 4.68 -4.74
CA SER A 127 22.85 4.63 -3.27
C SER A 127 24.25 5.05 -2.83
N VAL A 128 25.17 5.22 -3.78
CA VAL A 128 26.44 5.91 -3.59
C VAL A 128 26.43 7.15 -4.47
N GLN A 129 26.67 8.33 -3.89
CA GLN A 129 26.62 9.60 -4.60
C GLN A 129 27.89 10.41 -4.34
N PHE A 130 28.27 11.24 -5.29
CA PHE A 130 29.40 12.15 -5.14
C PHE A 130 28.91 13.58 -5.27
N VAL A 131 29.15 14.41 -4.25
CA VAL A 131 28.75 15.81 -4.23
C VAL A 131 29.91 16.69 -3.77
N THR A 132 29.87 17.98 -4.13
CA THR A 132 30.83 18.98 -3.62
C THR A 132 30.07 19.96 -2.74
N ALA A 133 30.57 20.21 -1.54
CA ALA A 133 30.01 21.14 -0.59
C ALA A 133 30.14 22.61 -1.06
N PRO A 134 29.11 23.48 -0.91
CA PRO A 134 27.77 23.15 -0.44
C PRO A 134 26.88 22.50 -1.51
N SER A 135 26.01 21.59 -1.10
CA SER A 135 25.01 20.96 -1.98
C SER A 135 23.73 20.64 -1.21
N THR A 136 22.58 20.90 -1.84
CA THR A 136 21.25 20.60 -1.28
C THR A 136 20.48 19.59 -2.15
N THR A 137 21.18 18.92 -3.06
CA THR A 137 20.58 18.08 -4.11
C THR A 137 20.96 16.60 -3.93
N ALA A 138 21.39 16.20 -2.74
CA ALA A 138 21.76 14.82 -2.43
C ALA A 138 20.51 13.97 -2.12
N ASP A 139 19.52 14.02 -3.00
CA ASP A 139 18.26 13.29 -2.86
C ASP A 139 18.46 11.80 -3.17
N PHE A 140 17.69 10.94 -2.49
CA PHE A 140 17.75 9.49 -2.68
C PHE A 140 16.36 8.86 -2.60
N GLY A 141 15.94 8.22 -3.68
CA GLY A 141 14.66 7.53 -3.77
C GLY A 141 14.81 6.06 -3.38
N ILE A 142 13.85 5.56 -2.62
CA ILE A 142 13.61 4.13 -2.42
C ILE A 142 12.23 3.77 -2.96
N ASN A 143 12.09 2.58 -3.52
CA ASN A 143 10.86 2.10 -4.12
C ASN A 143 10.51 0.71 -3.57
N TYR A 144 9.25 0.53 -3.22
CA TYR A 144 8.67 -0.80 -3.03
C TYR A 144 7.81 -1.12 -4.27
N PRO A 145 8.18 -2.09 -5.11
CA PRO A 145 7.42 -2.43 -6.32
C PRO A 145 5.96 -2.83 -6.01
N GLY A 146 5.67 -3.26 -4.78
CA GLY A 146 4.33 -3.46 -4.24
C GLY A 146 3.40 -2.26 -4.39
N ASP A 147 3.92 -1.05 -4.16
CA ASP A 147 3.15 0.19 -4.11
C ASP A 147 2.92 0.82 -5.49
N TYR A 148 3.58 0.31 -6.53
CA TYR A 148 3.47 0.85 -7.88
C TYR A 148 2.07 0.61 -8.48
N ILE A 149 1.48 1.69 -8.97
CA ILE A 149 0.22 1.71 -9.73
C ILE A 149 0.51 2.36 -11.08
N ASP A 150 0.23 1.65 -12.18
CA ASP A 150 0.45 2.11 -13.57
C ASP A 150 -0.62 3.08 -14.08
N ASN A 151 -1.69 3.30 -13.31
CA ASN A 151 -2.84 4.11 -13.68
C ASN A 151 -3.44 4.81 -12.46
N LEU A 152 -3.50 6.14 -12.49
CA LEU A 152 -4.11 6.95 -11.43
C LEU A 152 -5.62 6.72 -11.29
N ASN A 153 -6.28 6.23 -12.34
CA ASN A 153 -7.67 5.80 -12.33
C ASN A 153 -7.75 4.28 -12.12
N ALA A 154 -7.50 3.85 -10.88
CA ALA A 154 -7.44 2.44 -10.53
C ALA A 154 -8.74 1.70 -10.90
N ARG A 155 -8.59 0.48 -11.43
CA ARG A 155 -9.72 -0.41 -11.71
C ARG A 155 -10.14 -1.15 -10.45
N ILE A 156 -11.41 -1.07 -10.12
CA ILE A 156 -12.05 -1.75 -8.99
C ILE A 156 -12.79 -2.97 -9.51
N ILE A 157 -12.51 -4.13 -8.91
CA ILE A 157 -13.22 -5.38 -9.15
C ILE A 157 -13.78 -5.86 -7.81
N LEU A 158 -15.09 -6.10 -7.76
CA LEU A 158 -15.75 -6.52 -6.53
C LEU A 158 -16.84 -7.57 -6.80
N PRO A 159 -16.90 -8.62 -5.97
CA PRO A 159 -17.94 -9.63 -6.07
C PRO A 159 -19.28 -9.08 -5.60
N THR A 160 -20.34 -9.57 -6.20
CA THR A 160 -21.73 -9.31 -5.86
C THR A 160 -22.46 -10.61 -5.58
N TYR A 161 -23.70 -10.49 -5.10
CA TYR A 161 -24.47 -11.63 -4.62
C TYR A 161 -25.88 -11.57 -5.18
N ALA A 162 -26.36 -12.70 -5.69
CA ALA A 162 -27.77 -12.89 -6.01
C ALA A 162 -28.38 -13.97 -5.12
N ASN A 163 -29.66 -13.78 -4.84
CA ASN A 163 -30.44 -14.71 -4.05
C ASN A 163 -30.67 -16.05 -4.78
N GLY A 164 -30.64 -17.16 -4.04
CA GLY A 164 -31.06 -18.48 -4.52
C GLY A 164 -29.92 -19.43 -4.93
N ASN A 165 -30.31 -20.52 -5.57
CA ASN A 165 -29.44 -21.59 -6.03
C ASN A 165 -28.90 -21.32 -7.44
N SER A 166 -27.71 -20.74 -7.53
CA SER A 166 -27.05 -20.43 -8.80
C SER A 166 -26.56 -21.65 -9.59
N GLN A 167 -26.68 -22.85 -9.03
CA GLN A 167 -26.26 -24.10 -9.67
C GLN A 167 -27.42 -24.84 -10.36
N VAL A 168 -28.63 -24.28 -10.30
CA VAL A 168 -29.78 -24.78 -11.07
C VAL A 168 -30.06 -23.85 -12.25
N ASP A 169 -30.42 -24.43 -13.38
CA ASP A 169 -30.73 -23.73 -14.62
C ASP A 169 -32.07 -24.25 -15.16
N ASN A 170 -33.08 -23.37 -15.18
CA ASN A 170 -34.40 -23.66 -15.73
C ASN A 170 -34.63 -22.91 -17.05
N GLY A 171 -33.58 -22.28 -17.62
CA GLY A 171 -33.66 -21.49 -18.83
C GLY A 171 -34.40 -20.15 -18.67
N ASN A 172 -34.63 -19.69 -17.43
CA ASN A 172 -35.33 -18.41 -17.18
C ASN A 172 -34.31 -17.28 -16.94
N TRP A 173 -34.60 -16.10 -17.49
CA TRP A 173 -33.81 -14.89 -17.25
C TRP A 173 -33.62 -14.56 -15.76
N PHE A 174 -34.63 -14.83 -14.93
CA PHE A 174 -34.59 -14.59 -13.50
C PHE A 174 -33.91 -15.69 -12.69
N ASP A 175 -33.33 -16.70 -13.34
CA ASP A 175 -32.60 -17.74 -12.65
C ASP A 175 -31.44 -17.16 -11.84
N ALA A 176 -31.23 -17.67 -10.63
CA ALA A 176 -30.16 -17.26 -9.72
C ALA A 176 -28.77 -17.40 -10.36
N LYS A 177 -28.64 -18.36 -11.28
CA LYS A 177 -27.46 -18.56 -12.13
C LYS A 177 -27.08 -17.31 -12.93
N ASN A 178 -28.08 -16.58 -13.42
CA ASN A 178 -27.94 -15.35 -14.22
C ASN A 178 -27.85 -14.09 -13.36
N GLY A 179 -27.67 -14.24 -12.04
CA GLY A 179 -27.31 -13.12 -11.17
C GLY A 179 -25.91 -12.59 -11.49
N ASP A 180 -25.71 -11.28 -11.39
CA ASP A 180 -24.38 -10.70 -11.55
C ASP A 180 -23.50 -11.10 -10.35
N GLY A 181 -22.37 -11.76 -10.63
CA GLY A 181 -21.45 -12.28 -9.62
C GLY A 181 -20.25 -11.38 -9.36
N SER A 182 -19.83 -10.56 -10.32
CA SER A 182 -18.75 -9.59 -10.11
C SER A 182 -18.85 -8.43 -11.08
N PHE A 183 -18.54 -7.23 -10.58
CA PHE A 183 -18.46 -6.00 -11.37
C PHE A 183 -17.03 -5.48 -11.49
N ALA A 184 -16.75 -4.80 -12.59
CA ALA A 184 -15.52 -4.06 -12.82
C ALA A 184 -15.81 -2.64 -13.31
N PHE A 185 -15.18 -1.65 -12.68
CA PHE A 185 -15.31 -0.24 -13.04
C PHE A 185 -14.05 0.53 -12.63
N ASN A 186 -13.90 1.77 -13.11
CA ASN A 186 -12.76 2.60 -12.76
C ASN A 186 -13.13 3.55 -11.60
N TYR A 187 -12.13 3.91 -10.79
CA TYR A 187 -12.32 4.71 -9.57
C TYR A 187 -12.96 6.08 -9.82
N ASP A 188 -12.74 6.68 -11.00
CA ASP A 188 -13.34 7.97 -11.38
C ASP A 188 -14.88 7.94 -11.49
N GLY A 189 -15.48 6.75 -11.56
CA GLY A 189 -16.93 6.57 -11.65
C GLY A 189 -17.56 7.12 -12.93
N VAL A 190 -16.76 7.45 -13.96
CA VAL A 190 -17.28 8.08 -15.19
C VAL A 190 -17.93 7.06 -16.11
N ALA A 191 -17.31 5.89 -16.26
CA ALA A 191 -17.82 4.80 -17.07
C ALA A 191 -18.77 3.88 -16.28
N ALA A 192 -19.77 3.33 -16.97
CA ALA A 192 -20.66 2.33 -16.38
C ALA A 192 -19.89 1.06 -15.96
N ALA A 193 -20.34 0.43 -14.88
CA ALA A 193 -19.77 -0.83 -14.41
C ALA A 193 -20.07 -1.97 -15.37
N ASN A 194 -19.07 -2.83 -15.59
CA ASN A 194 -19.19 -4.02 -16.43
C ASN A 194 -19.37 -5.26 -15.56
N VAL A 195 -20.32 -6.12 -15.89
CA VAL A 195 -20.43 -7.44 -15.27
C VAL A 195 -19.38 -8.36 -15.89
N ILE A 196 -18.46 -8.87 -15.07
CA ILE A 196 -17.34 -9.71 -15.50
C ILE A 196 -17.44 -11.16 -15.01
N ALA A 197 -18.45 -11.47 -14.20
CA ALA A 197 -18.78 -12.83 -13.79
C ALA A 197 -20.26 -12.94 -13.44
N ASP A 198 -20.84 -14.13 -13.64
CA ASP A 198 -22.16 -14.52 -13.16
C ASP A 198 -22.09 -15.39 -11.92
N MET A 199 -23.18 -15.40 -11.15
CA MET A 199 -23.36 -16.24 -9.97
C MET A 199 -23.29 -17.74 -10.31
N GLY A 200 -23.63 -18.14 -11.53
CA GLY A 200 -23.41 -19.50 -12.02
C GLY A 200 -21.94 -19.89 -12.13
N GLN A 201 -21.04 -18.91 -12.38
CA GLN A 201 -19.60 -19.16 -12.57
C GLN A 201 -18.86 -19.20 -11.24
N ILE A 202 -19.17 -18.30 -10.31
CA ILE A 202 -18.38 -18.13 -9.07
C ILE A 202 -19.20 -18.37 -7.79
N GLY A 203 -20.53 -18.24 -7.85
CA GLY A 203 -21.40 -18.33 -6.68
C GLY A 203 -21.01 -17.35 -5.57
N SER A 204 -21.21 -17.77 -4.32
CA SER A 204 -20.81 -17.00 -3.14
C SER A 204 -19.30 -17.03 -2.93
N VAL A 205 -18.66 -15.86 -3.10
CA VAL A 205 -17.23 -15.63 -2.86
C VAL A 205 -17.04 -14.41 -1.96
N TRP A 206 -15.92 -14.32 -1.25
CA TRP A 206 -15.59 -13.15 -0.41
C TRP A 206 -14.20 -12.62 -0.71
N ALA A 207 -13.16 -13.40 -0.40
CA ALA A 207 -11.80 -12.92 -0.53
C ALA A 207 -11.38 -12.86 -2.00
N THR A 208 -10.76 -11.75 -2.39
CA THR A 208 -10.20 -11.54 -3.72
C THR A 208 -8.71 -11.23 -3.65
N ALA A 209 -7.95 -11.68 -4.64
CA ALA A 209 -6.53 -11.35 -4.76
C ALA A 209 -6.15 -11.13 -6.22
N TYR A 210 -5.44 -10.04 -6.50
CA TYR A 210 -5.01 -9.67 -7.85
C TYR A 210 -3.53 -10.02 -8.08
N SER A 211 -3.26 -10.84 -9.09
CA SER A 211 -1.90 -11.06 -9.59
C SER A 211 -1.57 -10.06 -10.69
N ARG A 212 -0.71 -9.08 -10.35
CA ARG A 212 -0.15 -8.12 -11.32
C ARG A 212 0.69 -8.79 -12.40
N LYS A 213 1.39 -9.87 -12.06
CA LYS A 213 2.27 -10.60 -13.00
C LYS A 213 1.49 -11.47 -13.99
N ALA A 214 0.39 -12.07 -13.54
CA ALA A 214 -0.44 -12.93 -14.38
C ALA A 214 -1.62 -12.18 -15.05
N ASP A 215 -1.91 -10.96 -14.61
CA ASP A 215 -3.13 -10.20 -14.91
C ASP A 215 -4.43 -10.98 -14.64
N LYS A 216 -4.56 -11.48 -13.39
CA LYS A 216 -5.70 -12.30 -12.96
C LYS A 216 -6.22 -11.88 -11.59
N VAL A 217 -7.53 -11.88 -11.41
CA VAL A 217 -8.17 -11.78 -10.09
C VAL A 217 -8.69 -13.16 -9.69
N PHE A 218 -8.33 -13.61 -8.50
CA PHE A 218 -8.82 -14.84 -7.89
C PHE A 218 -9.96 -14.52 -6.93
N TYR A 219 -10.94 -15.42 -6.83
CA TYR A 219 -12.07 -15.34 -5.90
C TYR A 219 -12.14 -16.63 -5.09
N ALA A 220 -12.25 -16.49 -3.77
CA ALA A 220 -12.31 -17.61 -2.86
C ALA A 220 -13.75 -17.83 -2.36
N ALA A 221 -14.22 -19.07 -2.43
CA ALA A 221 -15.55 -19.49 -2.02
C ALA A 221 -15.79 -19.24 -0.53
N PHE A 222 -16.94 -18.67 -0.18
CA PHE A 222 -17.31 -18.35 1.20
C PHE A 222 -18.81 -18.55 1.43
N VAL A 223 -19.20 -19.00 2.63
CA VAL A 223 -20.62 -19.17 2.96
C VAL A 223 -21.28 -17.83 3.27
N LYS A 224 -22.12 -17.38 2.34
CA LYS A 224 -23.08 -16.30 2.57
C LYS A 224 -24.50 -16.84 2.59
N ARG A 225 -25.30 -16.45 3.59
CA ARG A 225 -26.71 -16.83 3.68
C ARG A 225 -27.48 -16.34 2.45
N HIS A 226 -28.43 -17.14 1.99
CA HIS A 226 -29.29 -16.93 0.81
C HIS A 226 -28.59 -17.01 -0.54
N VAL A 227 -27.31 -17.37 -0.56
CA VAL A 227 -26.49 -17.43 -1.77
C VAL A 227 -25.83 -18.79 -1.89
N SER A 228 -26.04 -19.46 -3.02
CA SER A 228 -25.39 -20.73 -3.30
C SER A 228 -23.89 -20.59 -3.56
N MET A 229 -23.17 -21.69 -3.31
CA MET A 229 -21.78 -21.84 -3.75
C MET A 229 -21.72 -21.92 -5.28
N GLY A 230 -20.54 -21.65 -5.83
CA GLY A 230 -20.27 -21.88 -7.26
C GLY A 230 -19.98 -23.36 -7.56
N PRO A 231 -19.63 -23.70 -8.81
CA PRO A 231 -19.48 -25.09 -9.26
C PRO A 231 -18.45 -25.93 -8.49
N LEU A 232 -17.39 -25.29 -7.98
CA LEU A 232 -16.34 -25.94 -7.18
C LEU A 232 -16.67 -26.11 -5.68
N GLY A 233 -17.85 -25.67 -5.23
CA GLY A 233 -18.26 -25.78 -3.82
C GLY A 233 -17.43 -24.92 -2.87
N MET A 234 -17.42 -25.27 -1.58
CA MET A 234 -16.73 -24.50 -0.52
C MET A 234 -15.20 -24.53 -0.62
N ASN A 235 -14.65 -25.54 -1.31
CA ASN A 235 -13.22 -25.68 -1.56
C ASN A 235 -12.75 -24.92 -2.82
N GLY A 236 -13.67 -24.17 -3.45
CA GLY A 236 -13.45 -23.54 -4.74
C GLY A 236 -12.66 -22.25 -4.68
N ILE A 237 -11.70 -22.12 -5.60
CA ILE A 237 -11.20 -20.83 -6.07
C ILE A 237 -11.62 -20.68 -7.54
N TYR A 238 -12.03 -19.48 -7.90
CA TYR A 238 -12.38 -19.07 -9.26
C TYR A 238 -11.44 -17.97 -9.73
N VAL A 239 -11.38 -17.71 -11.04
CA VAL A 239 -10.46 -16.73 -11.59
C VAL A 239 -11.09 -15.94 -12.74
N THR A 240 -10.84 -14.64 -12.77
CA THR A 240 -11.02 -13.80 -13.96
C THR A 240 -9.66 -13.54 -14.59
N ASN A 241 -9.50 -13.90 -15.86
CA ASN A 241 -8.30 -13.60 -16.65
C ASN A 241 -8.41 -12.21 -17.30
N ASN A 242 -7.27 -11.64 -17.69
CA ASN A 242 -7.19 -10.31 -18.31
C ASN A 242 -7.86 -9.23 -17.45
N ALA A 243 -7.64 -9.30 -16.13
CA ALA A 243 -8.43 -8.55 -15.16
C ALA A 243 -8.29 -7.02 -15.31
N LYS A 244 -7.15 -6.53 -15.83
CA LYS A 244 -6.95 -5.11 -16.13
C LYS A 244 -7.93 -4.55 -17.16
N SER A 245 -8.41 -5.37 -18.10
CA SER A 245 -9.12 -4.87 -19.29
C SER A 245 -10.44 -5.55 -19.58
N THR A 246 -10.70 -6.74 -19.04
CA THR A 246 -11.92 -7.50 -19.34
C THR A 246 -13.19 -6.74 -18.96
N THR A 247 -14.15 -6.72 -19.87
CA THR A 247 -15.50 -6.13 -19.69
C THR A 247 -16.61 -7.16 -19.83
N ASN A 248 -16.26 -8.43 -19.98
CA ASN A 248 -17.23 -9.50 -20.23
C ASN A 248 -16.99 -10.71 -19.32
N LYS A 249 -18.01 -11.56 -19.29
CA LYS A 249 -18.13 -12.69 -18.37
C LYS A 249 -17.31 -13.92 -18.78
N THR A 250 -16.94 -14.03 -20.05
CA THR A 250 -16.28 -15.22 -20.62
C THR A 250 -14.83 -15.41 -20.14
N ASN A 251 -14.21 -14.36 -19.61
CA ASN A 251 -12.89 -14.43 -19.01
C ASN A 251 -12.88 -15.02 -17.58
N THR A 252 -14.05 -15.28 -17.00
CA THR A 252 -14.18 -15.87 -15.66
C THR A 252 -14.45 -17.37 -15.72
N THR A 253 -13.65 -18.14 -15.00
CA THR A 253 -13.72 -19.62 -15.00
C THR A 253 -13.43 -20.21 -13.62
N ASN A 254 -13.71 -21.50 -13.48
CA ASN A 254 -13.20 -22.32 -12.39
C ASN A 254 -11.66 -22.29 -12.39
N PHE A 255 -11.05 -22.08 -11.22
CA PHE A 255 -9.60 -22.14 -11.08
C PHE A 255 -9.16 -23.46 -10.47
N VAL A 256 -9.60 -23.78 -9.25
CA VAL A 256 -9.23 -25.02 -8.58
C VAL A 256 -10.16 -25.38 -7.42
N ASN A 257 -10.40 -26.68 -7.22
CA ASN A 257 -10.93 -27.20 -5.97
C ASN A 257 -9.75 -27.66 -5.09
N LEU A 258 -9.55 -26.99 -3.96
CA LEU A 258 -8.37 -27.23 -3.12
C LEU A 258 -8.37 -28.58 -2.41
N ASN A 259 -9.54 -29.17 -2.12
CA ASN A 259 -9.62 -30.53 -1.58
C ASN A 259 -9.14 -31.57 -2.59
N ALA A 260 -9.36 -31.33 -3.88
CA ALA A 260 -8.84 -32.19 -4.94
C ALA A 260 -7.31 -32.07 -5.11
N VAL A 261 -6.72 -30.93 -4.74
CA VAL A 261 -5.25 -30.74 -4.74
C VAL A 261 -4.62 -31.35 -3.49
N ASN A 262 -5.24 -31.13 -2.34
CA ASN A 262 -4.81 -31.70 -1.07
C ASN A 262 -6.05 -32.09 -0.25
N PRO A 263 -6.33 -33.39 -0.06
CA PRO A 263 -7.49 -33.87 0.70
C PRO A 263 -7.57 -33.39 2.15
N ALA A 264 -6.46 -32.92 2.74
CA ALA A 264 -6.47 -32.30 4.05
C ALA A 264 -7.06 -30.89 4.07
N PHE A 265 -7.20 -30.24 2.90
CA PHE A 265 -7.92 -28.99 2.77
C PHE A 265 -9.43 -29.29 2.75
N ASP A 266 -10.11 -28.95 3.85
CA ASP A 266 -11.56 -29.07 3.96
C ASP A 266 -12.17 -27.75 4.44
N ALA A 267 -12.81 -27.03 3.53
CA ALA A 267 -13.54 -25.80 3.83
C ALA A 267 -14.95 -26.06 4.42
N GLY A 268 -15.29 -27.34 4.63
CA GLY A 268 -16.53 -27.82 5.22
C GLY A 268 -17.70 -27.91 4.24
N ASP A 269 -18.84 -28.33 4.77
CA ASP A 269 -20.10 -28.53 4.06
C ASP A 269 -21.30 -28.06 4.89
N ILE A 270 -22.47 -27.98 4.23
CA ILE A 270 -23.77 -27.76 4.89
C ILE A 270 -24.77 -28.75 4.27
N PRO A 271 -24.81 -29.99 4.77
CA PRO A 271 -25.71 -31.01 4.26
C PRO A 271 -27.17 -30.58 4.30
N GLY A 272 -27.91 -30.82 3.23
CA GLY A 272 -29.35 -30.50 3.16
C GLY A 272 -29.68 -29.01 3.03
N ARG A 273 -28.67 -28.13 2.80
CA ARG A 273 -28.92 -26.71 2.51
C ARG A 273 -29.83 -26.56 1.29
N SER A 274 -30.90 -25.80 1.45
CA SER A 274 -31.90 -25.49 0.42
C SER A 274 -32.24 -24.00 0.48
N PHE A 275 -32.70 -23.46 -0.63
CA PHE A 275 -33.19 -22.09 -0.80
C PHE A 275 -34.67 -22.09 -1.18
N SER A 276 -35.45 -23.08 -0.75
CA SER A 276 -36.88 -23.17 -1.07
C SER A 276 -37.70 -22.10 -0.31
N PRO A 277 -38.76 -21.51 -0.90
CA PRO A 277 -39.31 -21.76 -2.25
C PRO A 277 -38.61 -20.99 -3.38
N GLY A 278 -37.76 -20.01 -3.06
CA GLY A 278 -37.02 -19.19 -4.04
C GLY A 278 -35.74 -19.81 -4.57
N ASP A 279 -35.70 -21.14 -4.75
CA ASP A 279 -34.47 -21.86 -5.13
C ASP A 279 -33.95 -21.36 -6.48
N PHE A 280 -34.85 -21.15 -7.44
CA PHE A 280 -34.45 -20.88 -8.81
C PHE A 280 -34.40 -19.39 -9.11
N ASN A 281 -35.27 -18.59 -8.51
CA ASN A 281 -35.50 -17.21 -8.96
C ASN A 281 -34.90 -16.18 -8.01
N LYS A 282 -33.95 -15.39 -8.50
CA LYS A 282 -33.25 -14.36 -7.71
C LYS A 282 -34.13 -13.23 -7.19
N THR A 283 -35.35 -13.09 -7.69
CA THR A 283 -36.31 -12.06 -7.25
C THR A 283 -37.30 -12.57 -6.20
N GLN A 284 -37.34 -13.88 -5.95
CA GLN A 284 -38.26 -14.49 -4.99
C GLN A 284 -37.59 -14.64 -3.61
N PRO A 285 -38.33 -14.45 -2.51
CA PRO A 285 -37.78 -14.73 -1.18
C PRO A 285 -37.47 -16.22 -1.01
N ASN A 286 -36.46 -16.53 -0.19
CA ASN A 286 -36.18 -17.92 0.22
C ASN A 286 -35.84 -18.05 1.70
N ASN A 287 -35.83 -19.30 2.15
CA ASN A 287 -35.34 -19.69 3.46
C ASN A 287 -33.96 -20.34 3.32
N ASP A 288 -33.04 -19.98 4.20
CA ASP A 288 -31.71 -20.62 4.29
C ASP A 288 -31.30 -20.71 5.78
N PRO A 289 -32.05 -21.47 6.61
CA PRO A 289 -31.84 -21.52 8.05
C PRO A 289 -30.52 -22.20 8.40
N LEU A 290 -30.11 -23.22 7.64
CA LEU A 290 -28.90 -24.00 7.91
C LEU A 290 -27.62 -23.19 7.75
N ALA A 291 -27.58 -22.20 6.84
CA ALA A 291 -26.39 -21.37 6.71
C ALA A 291 -26.21 -20.36 7.85
N PHE A 292 -27.26 -20.04 8.63
CA PHE A 292 -27.20 -18.97 9.62
C PHE A 292 -26.09 -19.19 10.66
N THR A 293 -25.90 -20.41 11.12
CA THR A 293 -24.87 -20.76 12.11
C THR A 293 -23.48 -20.96 11.51
N GLU A 294 -23.38 -21.04 10.18
CA GLU A 294 -22.18 -21.45 9.45
C GLU A 294 -21.41 -20.28 8.80
N ILE A 295 -22.05 -19.11 8.69
CA ILE A 295 -21.38 -17.88 8.22
C ILE A 295 -20.17 -17.60 9.10
N GLY A 296 -19.01 -17.36 8.46
CA GLY A 296 -17.75 -17.12 9.17
C GLY A 296 -17.08 -18.39 9.73
N LYS A 297 -17.67 -19.58 9.53
CA LYS A 297 -17.09 -20.87 9.94
C LYS A 297 -16.79 -21.80 8.77
N LYS A 298 -17.34 -21.54 7.59
CA LYS A 298 -17.24 -22.40 6.41
C LYS A 298 -16.80 -21.60 5.19
N GLY A 299 -16.05 -22.25 4.30
CA GLY A 299 -15.39 -21.59 3.17
C GLY A 299 -14.02 -20.99 3.54
N ILE A 300 -13.57 -20.05 2.70
CA ILE A 300 -12.27 -19.41 2.75
C ILE A 300 -12.47 -17.94 3.13
N GLY A 301 -11.95 -17.54 4.29
CA GLY A 301 -12.24 -16.24 4.91
C GLY A 301 -11.34 -15.09 4.46
N GLY A 302 -10.14 -15.41 3.99
CA GLY A 302 -9.16 -14.42 3.53
C GLY A 302 -8.27 -15.01 2.45
N MET A 303 -7.78 -14.15 1.55
CA MET A 303 -6.85 -14.51 0.48
C MET A 303 -5.93 -13.32 0.21
N ALA A 304 -4.63 -13.58 0.16
CA ALA A 304 -3.62 -12.61 -0.25
C ALA A 304 -2.64 -13.29 -1.22
N ILE A 305 -2.00 -12.50 -2.08
CA ILE A 305 -0.97 -12.98 -3.00
C ILE A 305 0.41 -12.54 -2.51
N SER A 306 1.44 -13.37 -2.70
CA SER A 306 2.83 -12.97 -2.45
C SER A 306 3.32 -11.92 -3.43
N ASP A 307 4.30 -11.10 -3.03
CA ASP A 307 4.87 -10.04 -3.88
C ASP A 307 5.54 -10.58 -5.15
N ASP A 308 6.12 -11.79 -5.05
CA ASP A 308 6.68 -12.49 -6.20
C ASP A 308 5.61 -13.09 -7.13
N GLY A 309 4.33 -13.05 -6.73
CA GLY A 309 3.17 -13.54 -7.47
C GLY A 309 3.01 -15.06 -7.49
N ARG A 310 3.82 -15.82 -6.73
CA ARG A 310 3.86 -17.28 -6.79
C ARG A 310 2.85 -17.98 -5.90
N TYR A 311 2.46 -17.35 -4.79
CA TYR A 311 1.65 -18.00 -3.76
C TYR A 311 0.36 -17.23 -3.49
N LEU A 312 -0.73 -17.97 -3.30
CA LEU A 312 -1.90 -17.49 -2.58
C LEU A 312 -1.82 -17.98 -1.12
N TYR A 313 -2.04 -17.07 -0.19
CA TYR A 313 -2.19 -17.35 1.23
C TYR A 313 -3.66 -17.26 1.61
N LEU A 314 -4.21 -18.32 2.19
CA LEU A 314 -5.63 -18.48 2.44
C LEU A 314 -5.91 -18.80 3.90
N ILE A 315 -7.00 -18.26 4.45
CA ILE A 315 -7.54 -18.73 5.73
C ILE A 315 -8.72 -19.65 5.46
N ASN A 316 -8.57 -20.94 5.79
CA ASN A 316 -9.69 -21.86 5.81
C ASN A 316 -10.45 -21.67 7.13
N LEU A 317 -11.74 -21.36 7.05
CA LEU A 317 -12.56 -21.04 8.23
C LEU A 317 -12.99 -22.29 9.00
N ASN A 318 -13.09 -23.44 8.32
CA ASN A 318 -13.55 -24.68 8.92
C ASN A 318 -12.47 -25.30 9.80
N ASP A 319 -11.24 -25.39 9.28
CA ASP A 319 -10.09 -25.91 10.02
C ASP A 319 -9.32 -24.82 10.82
N ARG A 320 -9.61 -23.54 10.56
CA ARG A 320 -9.02 -22.33 11.17
C ARG A 320 -7.52 -22.20 10.94
N LYS A 321 -7.03 -22.66 9.79
CA LYS A 321 -5.60 -22.68 9.47
C LYS A 321 -5.23 -21.78 8.31
N LEU A 322 -3.98 -21.36 8.31
CA LEU A 322 -3.34 -20.69 7.19
C LEU A 322 -2.86 -21.74 6.19
N TRP A 323 -3.15 -21.50 4.93
CA TRP A 323 -2.76 -22.34 3.81
C TRP A 323 -1.98 -21.53 2.79
N ARG A 324 -0.96 -22.15 2.20
CA ARG A 324 -0.22 -21.63 1.06
C ARG A 324 -0.52 -22.48 -0.16
N VAL A 325 -0.88 -21.85 -1.26
CA VAL A 325 -1.21 -22.48 -2.54
C VAL A 325 -0.24 -21.97 -3.60
N ASP A 326 0.48 -22.88 -4.27
CA ASP A 326 1.48 -22.52 -5.28
C ASP A 326 0.82 -22.40 -6.66
N ILE A 327 0.64 -21.15 -7.10
CA ILE A 327 0.03 -20.81 -8.39
C ILE A 327 1.08 -20.47 -9.47
N GLY A 328 2.36 -20.42 -9.09
CA GLY A 328 3.43 -19.91 -9.94
C GLY A 328 3.23 -18.44 -10.39
N VAL A 329 4.24 -17.87 -11.02
CA VAL A 329 4.21 -16.45 -11.44
C VAL A 329 3.13 -16.14 -12.49
N ASN A 330 2.69 -17.16 -13.24
CA ASN A 330 1.68 -17.06 -14.28
C ASN A 330 0.25 -17.27 -13.76
N GLY A 331 0.08 -17.50 -12.45
CA GLY A 331 -1.22 -17.77 -11.86
C GLY A 331 -1.92 -18.97 -12.51
N THR A 332 -1.20 -20.08 -12.66
CA THR A 332 -1.72 -21.35 -13.20
C THR A 332 -2.40 -22.14 -12.09
N ALA A 333 -3.36 -23.00 -12.45
CA ALA A 333 -4.04 -23.84 -11.47
C ALA A 333 -3.00 -24.67 -10.67
N PRO A 334 -3.06 -24.64 -9.34
CA PRO A 334 -2.01 -25.18 -8.49
C PRO A 334 -2.04 -26.71 -8.49
N THR A 335 -0.85 -27.31 -8.37
CA THR A 335 -0.68 -28.73 -8.07
C THR A 335 -0.29 -28.98 -6.61
N LEU A 336 -0.05 -27.90 -5.85
CA LEU A 336 0.37 -27.95 -4.45
C LEU A 336 -0.40 -26.94 -3.61
N ALA A 337 -0.98 -27.42 -2.53
CA ALA A 337 -1.55 -26.63 -1.45
C ALA A 337 -1.09 -27.24 -0.11
N THR A 338 -0.50 -26.42 0.76
CA THR A 338 0.07 -26.87 2.04
C THR A 338 -0.38 -25.98 3.17
N GLN A 339 -0.78 -26.59 4.28
CA GLN A 339 -0.96 -25.89 5.54
C GLN A 339 0.39 -25.36 6.03
N ILE A 340 0.42 -24.14 6.55
CA ILE A 340 1.60 -23.51 7.16
C ILE A 340 1.26 -22.85 8.49
#